data_AF-A0A537XMT1-F1
#
_entry.id   AF-A0A537XMT1-F1
#
_cell.length_a   1.000
_cell.length_b   1.000
_cell.length_c   1.000
_cell.angle_alpha   90.00
_cell.angle_beta   90.00
_cell.angle_gamma   90.00
#
_symmetry.space_group_name_H-M   'P 1'
#
loop_
_entity.id
_entity.type
_entity.pdbx_description
1 polymer ?
#
loop_
_entity_poly.entity_id
_entity_poly.type
_entity_poly.pdbx_seq_one_letter_code
_entity_poly.pdbx_strand_id
1 'polypeptide(L)'
;MTSLTGPRFPAARQNRPSGPGPHGDSQNAERNYQRYLALARAETLTGDRIAAENYFQHAEHYFRSMAKNNSTSSAPQPVTQ
;
A
#
# COMPACT_ATOMS: atom_id res chain seq x y z
N MET A 1 23.58 -30.50 -39.32
CA MET A 1 24.07 -29.18 -38.87
C MET A 1 22.90 -28.22 -39.05
N THR A 2 22.17 -27.70 -38.08
CA THR A 2 22.34 -27.51 -36.63
C THR A 2 20.94 -27.22 -36.07
N SER A 3 20.51 -27.95 -35.03
CA SER A 3 19.32 -27.61 -34.20
C SER A 3 19.50 -26.25 -33.54
N LEU A 4 18.42 -25.57 -33.13
CA LEU A 4 18.37 -24.81 -31.85
C LEU A 4 16.94 -24.37 -31.52
N THR A 5 16.25 -25.22 -30.77
CA THR A 5 15.15 -24.86 -29.87
C THR A 5 15.72 -24.12 -28.66
N GLY A 6 15.09 -23.03 -28.23
CA GLY A 6 15.31 -22.44 -26.90
C GLY A 6 13.97 -22.17 -26.20
N PRO A 7 13.68 -22.80 -25.04
CA PRO A 7 12.45 -22.55 -24.30
C PRO A 7 12.47 -21.18 -23.58
N ARG A 8 11.43 -20.38 -23.79
CA ARG A 8 11.15 -19.14 -23.04
C ARG A 8 10.80 -19.50 -21.60
N PHE A 9 11.70 -19.21 -20.67
CA PHE A 9 11.42 -19.30 -19.24
C PHE A 9 10.30 -18.32 -18.85
N PRO A 10 9.33 -18.71 -18.00
CA PRO A 10 8.36 -17.78 -17.45
C PRO A 10 9.06 -16.87 -16.44
N ALA A 11 8.69 -15.57 -16.45
CA ALA A 11 9.18 -14.56 -15.55
C ALA A 11 9.04 -15.01 -14.09
N ALA A 12 10.17 -15.17 -13.42
CA ALA A 12 10.25 -15.40 -12.00
C ALA A 12 9.45 -14.30 -11.28
N ARG A 13 8.38 -14.71 -10.59
CA ARG A 13 7.72 -13.92 -9.57
C ARG A 13 8.81 -13.40 -8.63
N GLN A 14 9.08 -12.10 -8.72
CA GLN A 14 10.05 -11.43 -7.90
C GLN A 14 9.49 -11.37 -6.47
N ASN A 15 9.75 -12.43 -5.69
CA ASN A 15 9.62 -12.41 -4.24
C ASN A 15 10.70 -11.46 -3.71
N ARG A 16 10.40 -10.15 -3.66
CA ARG A 16 11.29 -9.17 -3.03
C ARG A 16 10.98 -9.11 -1.53
N PRO A 17 11.92 -9.50 -0.66
CA PRO A 17 11.82 -9.21 0.76
C PRO A 17 12.30 -7.77 0.97
N SER A 18 11.37 -6.83 1.13
CA SER A 18 11.69 -5.46 1.53
C SER A 18 10.46 -4.84 2.19
N GLY A 19 10.12 -5.33 3.38
CA GLY A 19 9.22 -4.62 4.29
C GLY A 19 10.02 -3.53 5.01
N PRO A 20 9.67 -2.24 4.89
CA PRO A 20 10.20 -1.24 5.80
C PRO A 20 9.79 -1.60 7.23
N GLY A 21 10.73 -1.50 8.18
CA GLY A 21 10.53 -1.92 9.56
C GLY A 21 9.40 -1.16 10.29
N PRO A 22 8.85 -1.70 11.38
CA PRO A 22 7.42 -1.52 11.72
C PRO A 22 7.02 -0.20 12.39
N HIS A 23 7.87 0.82 12.48
CA HIS A 23 7.63 1.91 13.45
C HIS A 23 7.70 3.33 12.89
N GLY A 24 8.19 3.55 11.67
CA GLY A 24 8.38 4.91 11.13
C GLY A 24 7.20 5.45 10.31
N ASP A 25 6.59 4.61 9.49
CA ASP A 25 5.66 5.06 8.44
C ASP A 25 4.22 5.20 8.95
N SER A 26 3.84 4.43 9.97
CA SER A 26 2.46 4.38 10.48
C SER A 26 2.04 5.69 11.14
N GLN A 27 2.94 6.31 11.91
CA GLN A 27 2.67 7.58 12.59
C GLN A 27 2.52 8.74 11.59
N ASN A 28 3.27 8.69 10.47
CA ASN A 28 3.12 9.66 9.40
C ASN A 28 1.85 9.40 8.57
N ALA A 29 1.48 8.14 8.35
CA ALA A 29 0.26 7.74 7.64
C ALA A 29 -1.00 8.21 8.38
N GLU A 30 -1.08 8.07 9.71
CA GLU A 30 -2.23 8.50 10.48
C GLU A 30 -2.43 10.02 10.46
N ARG A 31 -1.35 10.80 10.58
CA ARG A 31 -1.40 12.27 10.45
C ARG A 31 -1.87 12.70 9.06
N ASN A 32 -1.39 12.03 8.01
CA ASN A 32 -1.82 12.31 6.65
C ASN A 32 -3.31 11.98 6.45
N TYR A 33 -3.77 10.83 6.95
CA TYR A 33 -5.18 10.44 6.91
C TYR A 33 -6.09 11.53 7.50
N GLN A 34 -5.78 12.00 8.71
CA GLN A 34 -6.55 13.04 9.39
C GLN A 34 -6.55 14.37 8.61
N ARG A 35 -5.39 14.75 8.06
CA ARG A 35 -5.26 15.96 7.23
C ARG A 35 -6.15 15.88 5.98
N TYR A 36 -6.10 14.78 5.25
CA TYR A 36 -6.90 14.61 4.03
C TYR A 36 -8.40 14.54 4.31
N LEU A 37 -8.81 13.95 5.45
CA LEU A 37 -10.21 14.00 5.88
C LEU A 37 -10.69 15.43 6.15
N ALA A 38 -9.87 16.26 6.81
CA ALA A 38 -10.22 17.65 7.07
C ALA A 38 -10.35 18.46 5.76
N LEU A 39 -9.42 18.27 4.82
CA LEU A 39 -9.48 18.89 3.49
C LEU A 39 -10.71 18.45 2.71
N ALA A 40 -11.01 17.15 2.66
CA ALA A 40 -12.20 16.63 1.97
C ALA A 40 -13.51 17.24 2.50
N ARG A 41 -13.61 17.40 3.83
CA ARG A 41 -14.78 18.04 4.46
C ARG A 41 -14.86 19.53 4.12
N ALA A 42 -13.72 20.22 4.11
CA ALA A 42 -13.67 21.62 3.70
C ALA A 42 -14.16 21.79 2.26
N GLU A 43 -13.68 20.97 1.32
CA GLU A 43 -14.12 21.03 -0.08
C GLU A 43 -15.60 20.62 -0.27
N THR A 44 -16.08 19.69 0.56
CA THR A 44 -17.50 19.33 0.56
C THR A 44 -18.38 20.52 0.95
N LEU A 45 -17.92 21.36 1.89
CA LEU A 45 -18.62 22.56 2.34
C LEU A 45 -18.50 23.71 1.33
N THR A 46 -17.38 23.83 0.61
CA THR A 46 -17.22 24.82 -0.46
C THR A 46 -18.01 24.44 -1.73
N GLY A 47 -18.38 23.16 -1.86
CA GLY A 47 -19.15 22.63 -2.99
C GLY A 47 -18.29 22.01 -4.09
N ASP A 48 -16.97 21.95 -3.93
CA ASP A 48 -16.07 21.29 -4.88
C ASP A 48 -16.03 19.78 -4.63
N ARG A 49 -16.99 19.08 -5.25
CA ARG A 49 -17.13 17.63 -5.09
C ARG A 49 -15.96 16.84 -5.67
N ILE A 50 -15.32 17.33 -6.74
CA ILE A 50 -14.20 16.63 -7.39
C ILE A 50 -12.98 16.68 -6.47
N ALA A 51 -12.68 17.86 -5.91
CA ALA A 51 -11.59 18.00 -4.94
C ALA A 51 -11.86 17.19 -3.67
N ALA A 52 -13.10 17.20 -3.17
CA ALA A 52 -13.49 16.39 -2.01
C ALA A 52 -13.23 14.89 -2.26
N GLU A 53 -13.64 14.36 -3.41
CA GLU A 53 -13.47 12.96 -3.77
C GLU A 53 -11.99 12.57 -3.95
N ASN A 54 -11.19 13.45 -4.54
CA ASN A 54 -9.74 13.28 -4.61
C ASN A 54 -9.12 13.17 -3.20
N TYR A 55 -9.49 14.04 -2.28
CA TYR A 55 -9.01 13.98 -0.90
C TYR A 55 -9.51 12.75 -0.13
N PHE A 56 -10.74 12.28 -0.39
CA PHE A 56 -11.22 11.03 0.19
C PHE A 56 -10.42 9.80 -0.29
N GLN A 57 -10.05 9.75 -1.57
CA GLN A 57 -9.17 8.70 -2.09
C GLN A 57 -7.79 8.75 -1.42
N HIS A 58 -7.25 9.95 -1.21
CA HIS A 58 -5.99 10.10 -0.46
C HIS A 58 -6.12 9.61 0.98
N ALA A 59 -7.20 9.94 1.69
CA ALA A 59 -7.46 9.44 3.03
C ALA A 59 -7.54 7.89 3.04
N GLU A 60 -8.28 7.30 2.10
CA GLU A 60 -8.43 5.84 1.97
C GLU A 60 -7.07 5.13 1.75
N HIS A 61 -6.20 5.72 0.93
CA HIS A 61 -4.85 5.20 0.70
C HIS A 61 -4.04 5.12 2.00
N TYR A 62 -3.98 6.21 2.78
CA TYR A 62 -3.24 6.23 4.04
C TYR A 62 -3.85 5.30 5.07
N PHE A 63 -5.18 5.19 5.11
CA PHE A 63 -5.88 4.25 5.99
C PHE A 63 -5.48 2.79 5.71
N ARG A 64 -5.41 2.39 4.44
CA ARG A 64 -4.93 1.05 4.07
C ARG A 64 -3.46 0.84 4.36
N SER A 65 -2.64 1.88 4.18
CA SER A 65 -1.21 1.81 4.47
C SER A 65 -0.97 1.49 5.95
N MET A 66 -1.63 2.22 6.86
CA MET A 66 -1.51 1.95 8.30
C MET A 66 -2.10 0.59 8.71
N ALA A 67 -3.20 0.15 8.10
CA ALA A 67 -3.80 -1.16 8.40
C ALA A 67 -2.88 -2.33 7.97
N LYS A 68 -2.25 -2.24 6.79
CA LYS A 68 -1.31 -3.26 6.29
C LYS A 68 -0.07 -3.38 7.17
N ASN A 69 0.37 -2.27 7.79
CA ASN A 69 1.49 -2.26 8.72
C ASN A 69 1.14 -2.95 10.05
N ASN A 70 -0.11 -2.89 10.51
CA ASN A 70 -0.55 -3.58 11.73
C ASN A 70 -0.71 -5.11 11.50
N SER A 71 -1.30 -5.50 10.36
CA SER A 71 -1.64 -6.91 10.08
C SER A 71 -0.46 -7.82 9.72
N THR A 72 0.73 -7.28 9.48
CA THR A 72 1.91 -8.08 9.11
C THR A 72 2.62 -8.73 10.30
N SER A 73 2.14 -8.51 11.52
CA SER A 73 2.74 -9.03 12.77
C SER A 73 2.33 -10.46 13.15
N SER A 74 1.50 -11.14 12.35
CA SER A 74 0.95 -12.46 12.66
C SER A 74 1.06 -13.43 11.48
N ALA A 75 2.28 -13.78 11.08
CA ALA A 75 2.56 -14.94 10.24
C ALA A 75 3.31 -15.99 11.08
N PRO A 76 2.71 -17.17 11.34
CA PRO A 76 3.42 -18.28 11.96
C PRO A 76 4.51 -18.77 11.00
N GLN A 77 5.73 -18.86 11.54
CA GLN A 77 6.91 -19.40 10.84
C GLN A 77 6.58 -20.81 10.32
N PRO A 78 6.89 -21.14 9.05
CA PRO A 78 6.77 -22.52 8.61
C PRO A 78 7.80 -23.37 9.38
N VAL A 79 7.31 -24.21 10.29
CA VAL A 79 8.13 -25.26 10.90
C VAL A 79 8.44 -26.28 9.80
N THR A 80 9.64 -26.19 9.23
CA THR A 80 10.17 -27.25 8.37
C THR A 80 10.51 -28.45 9.25
N GLN A 81 9.79 -29.55 9.06
CA GLN A 81 10.22 -30.90 9.42
C GLN A 81 10.57 -31.66 8.13
#